data_AF-A0A4U2ZMP6-F1
#
_entry.id   AF-A0A4U2ZMP6-F1
#
_cell.length_a   1.000
_cell.length_b   1.000
_cell.length_c   1.000
_cell.angle_alpha   90.00
_cell.angle_beta   90.00
_cell.angle_gamma   90.00
#
_symmetry.space_group_name_H-M   'P 1'
#
loop_
_entity.id
_entity.type
_entity.pdbx_description
1 polymer ?
#
loop_
_entity_poly.entity_id
_entity_poly.type
_entity_poly.pdbx_seq_one_letter_code
_entity_poly.pdbx_strand_id
1 'polypeptide(L)'
;VFQTALKIAGVNYVPNGSLDIKQGAFDTMRYYFKQFGLGVPTGIDLPNEIIGQTRKVDSQPGFLLDFSIGQYDTYTPLQLAQYISTIANGGYR
;
A
#
# COMPACT_ATOMS: atom_id res chain seq x y z
N VAL A 1 -4.39 -8.87 9.37
CA VAL A 1 -3.89 -7.73 8.56
C VAL A 1 -2.92 -6.87 9.36
N PHE A 2 -3.32 -6.27 10.49
CA PHE A 2 -2.41 -5.46 11.33
C PHE A 2 -1.16 -6.18 11.82
N GLN A 3 -1.27 -7.43 12.28
CA GLN A 3 -0.09 -8.22 12.67
C GLN A 3 0.92 -8.41 11.52
N THR A 4 0.44 -8.51 10.28
CA THR A 4 1.31 -8.61 9.10
C THR A 4 2.06 -7.31 8.86
N ALA A 5 1.38 -6.16 8.94
CA ALA A 5 1.99 -4.85 8.82
C ALA A 5 3.05 -4.60 9.92
N LEU A 6 2.75 -4.98 11.16
CA LEU A 6 3.70 -4.91 12.27
C LEU A 6 4.94 -5.78 12.03
N LYS A 7 4.76 -7.02 11.54
CA LYS A 7 5.88 -7.90 11.17
C LYS A 7 6.73 -7.32 10.04
N ILE A 8 6.12 -6.70 9.02
CA ILE A 8 6.83 -6.00 7.94
C ILE A 8 7.63 -4.82 8.50
N ALA A 9 7.08 -4.10 9.48
CA ALA A 9 7.77 -3.03 10.18
C ALA A 9 8.87 -3.51 11.15
N GLY A 10 9.04 -4.83 11.34
CA GLY A 10 9.98 -5.40 12.30
C GLY A 10 9.56 -5.22 13.77
N VAL A 11 8.28 -4.94 14.01
CA VAL A 11 7.72 -4.68 15.35
C VAL A 11 6.88 -5.87 15.78
N ASN A 12 7.12 -6.36 17.00
CA ASN A 12 6.25 -7.36 17.63
C ASN A 12 5.13 -6.66 18.40
N TYR A 13 3.90 -7.15 18.24
CA TYR A 13 2.76 -6.63 18.98
C TYR A 13 2.91 -6.89 20.48
N VAL A 14 2.80 -5.84 21.29
CA VAL A 14 2.73 -5.92 22.75
C VAL A 14 1.49 -5.14 23.19
N PRO A 15 0.58 -5.76 23.97
CA PRO A 15 -0.58 -5.06 24.53
C PRO A 15 -0.16 -3.80 25.31
N ASN A 16 -0.80 -2.67 25.03
CA ASN A 16 -0.50 -1.36 25.63
C ASN A 16 0.95 -0.84 25.43
N GLY A 17 1.70 -1.42 24.50
CA GLY A 17 3.05 -0.98 24.16
C GLY A 17 3.08 0.27 23.28
N SER A 18 4.21 0.98 23.27
CA SER A 18 4.47 2.04 22.30
C SER A 18 4.65 1.46 20.90
N LEU A 19 4.10 2.13 19.89
CA LEU A 19 4.29 1.76 18.49
C LEU A 19 5.28 2.73 17.84
N ASP A 20 6.45 2.23 17.46
CA ASP A 20 7.44 2.96 16.67
C ASP A 20 7.62 2.25 15.33
N ILE A 21 7.35 2.96 14.22
CA ILE A 21 7.38 2.41 12.86
C ILE A 21 8.24 3.33 12.01
N LYS A 22 9.24 2.74 11.37
CA LYS A 22 10.14 3.45 10.45
C LYS A 22 9.49 3.63 9.08
N GLN A 23 9.85 4.72 8.39
CA GLN A 23 9.41 5.00 7.01
C GLN A 23 9.61 3.82 6.05
N GLY A 24 10.71 3.05 6.21
CA GLY A 24 11.00 1.90 5.36
C GLY A 24 9.92 0.81 5.36
N ALA A 25 9.07 0.74 6.39
CA ALA A 25 7.91 -0.15 6.41
C ALA A 25 6.84 0.27 5.40
N PHE A 26 6.56 1.58 5.30
CA PHE A 26 5.66 2.15 4.30
C PHE A 26 6.22 1.92 2.89
N ASP A 27 7.52 2.16 2.69
CA ASP A 27 8.17 1.98 1.39
C ASP A 27 8.09 0.52 0.93
N THR A 28 8.32 -0.43 1.85
CA THR A 28 8.22 -1.87 1.56
C THR A 28 6.80 -2.26 1.18
N MET A 29 5.80 -1.83 1.94
CA MET A 29 4.41 -2.15 1.61
C MET A 29 3.97 -1.51 0.29
N ARG A 30 4.28 -0.23 0.07
CA ARG A 30 4.01 0.47 -1.20
C ARG A 30 4.72 -0.20 -2.37
N TYR A 31 5.95 -0.70 -2.19
CA TYR A 31 6.67 -1.44 -3.23
C TYR A 31 5.85 -2.65 -3.72
N TYR A 32 5.33 -3.47 -2.81
CA TYR A 32 4.51 -4.62 -3.20
C TYR A 32 3.16 -4.21 -3.80
N PHE A 33 2.50 -3.19 -3.27
CA PHE A 33 1.23 -2.68 -3.82
C PHE A 33 1.41 -2.20 -5.28
N LYS A 34 2.53 -1.55 -5.59
CA LYS A 34 2.85 -1.10 -6.96
C LYS A 34 3.03 -2.25 -7.94
N GLN A 35 3.53 -3.42 -7.51
CA GLN A 35 3.64 -4.59 -8.38
C GLN A 35 2.27 -5.07 -8.89
N PHE A 36 1.22 -4.78 -8.13
CA PHE A 36 -0.16 -5.07 -8.45
C PHE A 36 -0.90 -3.90 -9.14
N GLY A 37 -0.20 -2.81 -9.45
CA GLY A 37 -0.80 -1.64 -10.10
C GLY A 37 -1.41 -0.60 -9.16
N LEU A 38 -1.32 -0.80 -7.85
CA LEU A 38 -1.83 0.17 -6.86
C LEU A 38 -0.79 1.27 -6.61
N GLY A 39 -1.15 2.52 -6.86
CA GLY A 39 -0.26 3.68 -6.65
C GLY A 39 0.74 3.95 -7.78
N VAL A 40 0.57 3.31 -8.94
CA VAL A 40 1.32 3.56 -10.19
C VAL A 40 0.35 3.78 -11.35
N PRO A 41 0.79 4.41 -12.45
CA PRO A 41 0.01 4.45 -13.67
C PRO A 41 -0.30 3.03 -14.16
N THR A 42 -1.53 2.80 -14.58
CA THR A 42 -1.98 1.55 -15.18
C THR A 42 -1.46 1.40 -16.60
N GLY A 43 -1.16 2.52 -17.27
CA GLY A 43 -0.65 2.54 -18.64
C GLY A 43 -1.74 2.55 -19.71
N ILE A 44 -2.98 2.92 -19.33
CA ILE A 44 -4.05 3.14 -20.28
C ILE A 44 -3.68 4.24 -21.28
N ASP A 45 -4.09 4.10 -22.53
CA ASP A 45 -3.79 4.99 -23.65
C ASP A 45 -4.67 6.25 -23.67
N LEU A 46 -4.97 6.79 -22.48
CA LEU A 46 -5.80 7.97 -22.30
C LEU A 46 -5.04 9.07 -21.54
N PRO A 47 -5.24 10.35 -21.91
CA PRO A 47 -4.66 11.46 -21.17
C PRO A 47 -5.30 11.59 -19.78
N ASN A 48 -4.55 12.22 -18.85
CA ASN A 48 -5.00 12.55 -17.49
C ASN A 48 -5.24 11.36 -16.55
N GLU A 49 -4.46 10.28 -16.68
CA GLU A 49 -4.42 9.24 -15.67
C GLU A 49 -3.89 9.79 -14.32
N ILE A 50 -4.57 9.45 -13.23
CA ILE A 50 -4.19 9.82 -11.87
C ILE A 50 -3.85 8.55 -11.11
N ILE A 51 -2.77 8.59 -10.32
CA ILE A 51 -2.24 7.42 -9.60
C ILE A 51 -2.79 7.28 -8.17
N GLY A 52 -3.76 8.11 -7.80
CA GLY A 52 -4.22 8.27 -6.42
C GLY A 52 -3.39 9.27 -5.61
N GLN A 53 -3.66 9.36 -4.30
CA GLN A 53 -2.93 10.20 -3.37
C GLN A 53 -2.08 9.33 -2.43
N THR A 54 -0.79 9.66 -2.34
CA THR A 54 0.17 9.04 -1.43
C THR A 54 1.02 10.13 -0.76
N ARG A 55 1.52 9.87 0.46
CA ARG A 55 2.46 10.77 1.12
C ARG A 55 3.91 10.33 0.92
N LYS A 56 4.81 11.32 0.82
CA LYS A 56 6.27 11.08 0.72
C LYS A 56 6.93 10.78 2.06
N VAL A 57 6.38 11.31 3.15
CA VAL A 57 6.88 11.13 4.51
C VAL A 57 5.69 10.84 5.41
N ASP A 58 5.73 9.70 6.08
CA ASP A 58 4.71 9.20 7.00
C ASP A 58 5.29 9.25 8.42
N SER A 59 4.83 10.24 9.20
CA SER A 59 5.35 10.49 10.55
C SER A 59 4.55 9.82 11.66
N GLN A 60 3.35 9.29 11.36
CA GLN A 60 2.47 8.68 12.35
C GLN A 60 2.40 7.16 12.15
N PRO A 61 2.80 6.36 13.15
CA PRO A 61 2.78 4.89 13.07
C PRO A 61 1.38 4.31 12.79
N GLY A 62 0.32 4.97 13.27
CA GLY A 62 -1.07 4.55 13.03
C GLY A 62 -1.42 4.44 11.55
N PHE A 63 -0.85 5.31 10.70
CA PHE A 63 -1.13 5.29 9.26
C PHE A 63 -0.64 4.04 8.55
N LEU A 64 0.37 3.33 9.08
CA LEU A 64 0.76 2.04 8.49
C LEU A 64 -0.36 1.01 8.67
N LEU A 65 -1.05 1.06 9.81
CA LEU A 65 -2.17 0.18 10.10
C LEU A 65 -3.35 0.52 9.18
N ASP A 66 -3.70 1.80 9.07
CA ASP A 66 -4.74 2.26 8.15
C ASP A 66 -4.42 1.90 6.70
N PHE A 67 -3.17 2.06 6.29
CA PHE A 67 -2.69 1.67 4.97
C PHE A 67 -2.84 0.17 4.72
N SER A 68 -2.55 -0.67 5.71
CA SER A 68 -2.66 -2.13 5.59
C SER A 68 -4.09 -2.61 5.31
N ILE A 69 -5.10 -1.83 5.69
CA ILE A 69 -6.51 -2.12 5.44
C ILE A 69 -7.13 -1.27 4.31
N GLY A 70 -6.31 -0.49 3.59
CA GLY A 70 -6.76 0.33 2.46
C GLY A 70 -7.45 1.65 2.84
N GLN A 71 -7.23 2.17 4.06
CA GLN A 71 -7.84 3.40 4.59
C GLN A 71 -6.88 4.60 4.59
N TYR A 72 -5.81 4.56 3.79
CA TYR A 72 -4.79 5.62 3.78
C TYR A 72 -4.45 6.12 2.37
N ASP A 73 -3.64 5.39 1.61
CA ASP A 73 -3.39 5.73 0.22
C ASP A 73 -4.65 5.45 -0.60
N THR A 74 -4.99 6.37 -1.50
CA THR A 74 -6.18 6.24 -2.36
C THR A 74 -5.83 5.68 -3.72
N TYR A 75 -6.78 4.98 -4.35
CA TYR A 75 -6.59 4.35 -5.65
C TYR A 75 -7.77 4.63 -6.57
N THR A 76 -7.53 4.58 -7.88
CA THR A 76 -8.59 4.71 -8.87
C THR A 76 -9.32 3.38 -9.08
N PRO A 77 -10.59 3.41 -9.56
CA PRO A 77 -11.29 2.18 -9.94
C PRO A 77 -10.52 1.34 -10.98
N LEU A 78 -9.78 1.99 -11.88
CA LEU A 78 -8.97 1.30 -12.89
C LEU A 78 -7.77 0.57 -12.28
N GLN A 79 -7.11 1.15 -11.27
CA GLN A 79 -6.05 0.47 -10.52
C GLN A 79 -6.57 -0.77 -9.79
N LEU A 80 -7.79 -0.72 -9.24
CA LEU A 80 -8.43 -1.91 -8.63
C LEU A 80 -8.73 -3.00 -9.67
N ALA A 81 -9.16 -2.62 -10.87
CA ALA A 81 -9.38 -3.56 -11.97
C ALA A 81 -8.07 -4.22 -12.42
N GLN A 82 -6.97 -3.46 -12.53
CA GLN A 82 -5.65 -4.01 -12.85
C GLN A 82 -5.13 -4.92 -11.74
N TYR A 83 -5.36 -4.56 -10.47
CA TYR A 83 -5.00 -5.40 -9.32
C TYR A 83 -5.64 -6.78 -9.38
N ILE A 84 -6.97 -6.85 -9.52
CA ILE A 84 -7.66 -8.15 -9.57
C ILE A 84 -7.28 -8.94 -10.83
N SER A 85 -7.06 -8.25 -11.96
CA SER A 85 -6.62 -8.88 -13.21
C SER A 85 -5.22 -9.48 -13.08
N THR A 86 -4.29 -8.80 -12.39
CA THR A 86 -2.94 -9.32 -12.13
C THR A 86 -3.01 -10.63 -11.33
N ILE A 87 -3.89 -10.70 -10.33
CA ILE A 87 -4.11 -11.93 -9.56
C ILE A 87 -4.72 -13.03 -10.45
N ALA A 88 -5.77 -12.70 -11.21
CA ALA A 88 -6.45 -13.65 -12.08
C ALA A 88 -5.52 -14.19 -13.19
N ASN A 89 -4.60 -13.36 -13.67
CA ASN A 89 -3.61 -13.68 -14.68
C ASN A 89 -2.32 -14.29 -14.09
N GLY A 90 -2.39 -14.93 -12.91
CA GLY A 90 -1.25 -15.67 -12.35
C GLY A 90 -0.05 -14.82 -11.93
N GLY A 91 -0.26 -13.53 -11.67
CA GLY A 91 0.80 -12.58 -11.27
C GLY A 91 1.35 -11.73 -12.42
N TYR A 92 0.85 -11.88 -13.65
CA TYR A 92 1.25 -11.05 -14.79
C TYR A 92 0.37 -9.80 -14.87
N ARG A 93 0.99 -8.64 -14.64
CA ARG A 93 0.37 -7.31 -14.75
C ARG A 93 0.44 -6.77 -16.18
#